data_AF-A0A8R7USF4-F1
#
_entry.id   AF-A0A8R7USF4-F1
#
_cell.length_a   1.000
_cell.length_b   1.000
_cell.length_c   1.000
_cell.angle_alpha   90.00
_cell.angle_beta   90.00
_cell.angle_gamma   90.00
#
_symmetry.space_group_name_H-M   'P 1'
#
loop_
_entity.id
_entity.type
_entity.pdbx_description
1 polymer ?
#
loop_
_entity_poly.entity_id
_entity_poly.type
_entity_poly.pdbx_seq_one_letter_code
_entity_poly.pdbx_strand_id
1 'polypeptide(L)'
;MSSGVEKFMEEKPWEFSEANALERAMVAGLGGLNLFGVIILGNLLKQMTMTPGGLISFAAQLFPLLQIYAGSFFAIPLFRWLLLRKTNNDIARRNKAREERAQELLSPEPSLRRKLLSARDMAQWKVITPGEIVYTTEKDLLDQKYEVREWERRFKKLESD
;
A
#
# COMPACT_ATOMS: atom_id res chain seq x y z
N MET A 1 -19.87 -18.37 16.21
CA MET A 1 -18.46 -17.97 16.09
C MET A 1 -18.09 -18.05 14.62
N SER A 2 -18.08 -16.93 13.89
CA SER A 2 -17.65 -16.89 12.48
C SER A 2 -16.16 -16.55 12.49
N SER A 3 -15.31 -17.58 12.40
CA SER A 3 -13.86 -17.41 12.22
C SER A 3 -13.57 -17.44 10.72
N GLY A 4 -13.10 -16.33 10.15
CA GLY A 4 -12.47 -16.39 8.82
C GLY A 4 -12.58 -15.15 7.94
N VAL A 5 -13.34 -14.12 8.31
CA VAL A 5 -13.27 -12.82 7.63
C VAL A 5 -12.38 -11.92 8.47
N GLU A 6 -11.24 -11.48 7.93
CA GLU A 6 -10.42 -10.45 8.58
C GLU A 6 -11.33 -9.29 9.02
N LYS A 7 -11.18 -8.87 10.28
CA LYS A 7 -12.04 -7.86 10.92
C LYS A 7 -12.07 -6.55 10.13
N PHE A 8 -11.00 -6.26 9.39
CA PHE A 8 -10.86 -5.16 8.44
C PHE A 8 -9.67 -5.46 7.50
N MET A 9 -9.60 -4.75 6.37
CA MET A 9 -8.46 -4.88 5.46
C MET A 9 -7.21 -4.20 6.02
N GLU A 10 -6.21 -4.99 6.41
CA GLU A 10 -4.93 -4.49 6.91
C GLU A 10 -3.88 -4.40 5.80
N GLU A 11 -3.18 -3.27 5.73
CA GLU A 11 -2.07 -3.09 4.81
C GLU A 11 -0.75 -3.47 5.47
N LYS A 12 0.03 -4.34 4.83
CA LYS A 12 1.28 -4.84 5.40
C LYS A 12 2.38 -3.77 5.37
N PRO A 13 3.17 -3.63 6.46
CA PRO A 13 4.33 -2.76 6.46
C PRO A 13 5.39 -3.28 5.48
N TRP A 14 6.22 -2.38 4.97
CA TRP A 14 7.33 -2.73 4.08
C TRP A 14 8.52 -3.20 4.90
N GLU A 15 9.02 -4.37 4.58
CA GLU A 15 10.21 -4.90 5.22
C GLU A 15 11.49 -4.24 4.69
N PHE A 16 12.46 -4.05 5.58
CA PHE A 16 13.75 -3.49 5.21
C PHE A 16 14.54 -4.42 4.30
N SER A 17 14.53 -5.72 4.59
CA SER A 17 15.25 -6.78 3.90
C SER A 17 14.63 -8.13 4.24
N GLU A 18 14.68 -9.10 3.34
CA GLU A 18 14.28 -10.49 3.63
C GLU A 18 15.32 -11.24 4.50
N ALA A 19 16.51 -10.64 4.69
CA ALA A 19 17.59 -11.26 5.46
C ALA A 19 17.22 -11.40 6.93
N ASN A 20 17.60 -12.51 7.54
CA ASN A 20 17.40 -12.75 8.96
C ASN A 20 18.32 -11.86 9.82
N ALA A 21 18.08 -11.83 11.14
CA ALA A 21 18.83 -10.97 12.05
C ALA A 21 20.34 -11.26 12.07
N LEU A 22 20.72 -12.54 11.94
CA LEU A 22 22.13 -12.96 11.93
C LEU A 22 22.83 -12.51 10.64
N GLU A 23 22.20 -12.70 9.48
CA GLU A 23 22.71 -12.23 8.19
C GLU A 23 22.93 -10.72 8.19
N ARG A 24 21.95 -9.95 8.68
CA ARG A 24 22.07 -8.50 8.80
C ARG A 24 23.22 -8.10 9.73
N ALA A 25 23.37 -8.79 10.87
CA ALA A 25 24.46 -8.54 11.81
C ALA A 25 25.83 -8.86 11.20
N MET A 26 25.94 -9.97 10.45
CA MET A 26 27.17 -10.34 9.74
C MET A 26 27.53 -9.33 8.65
N VAL A 27 26.56 -8.90 7.85
CA VAL A 27 26.76 -7.87 6.81
C VAL A 27 27.20 -6.54 7.44
N ALA A 28 26.54 -6.14 8.55
CA ALA A 28 26.94 -4.95 9.29
C ALA A 28 28.36 -5.08 9.88
N GLY A 29 28.69 -6.24 10.46
CA GLY A 29 30.02 -6.53 11.00
C GLY A 29 31.11 -6.53 9.93
N LEU A 30 30.87 -7.19 8.81
CA LEU A 30 31.79 -7.22 7.67
C LEU A 30 32.00 -5.82 7.08
N GLY A 31 30.92 -5.05 6.91
CA GLY A 31 31.00 -3.65 6.50
C GLY A 31 31.78 -2.81 7.51
N GLY A 32 31.60 -3.06 8.81
CA GLY A 32 32.30 -2.33 9.88
C GLY A 32 33.80 -2.58 9.84
N LEU A 33 34.20 -3.84 9.65
CA LEU A 33 35.60 -4.22 9.43
C LEU A 33 36.18 -3.57 8.17
N ASN A 34 35.41 -3.54 7.07
CA ASN A 34 35.85 -2.88 5.82
C ASN A 34 36.07 -1.38 6.02
N LEU A 35 35.10 -0.68 6.64
CA LEU A 35 35.20 0.75 6.93
C LEU A 35 36.38 1.07 7.85
N PHE A 36 36.59 0.25 8.89
CA PHE A 36 37.74 0.38 9.78
C PHE A 36 39.06 0.21 9.04
N GLY A 37 39.16 -0.79 8.16
CA GLY A 37 40.31 -0.99 7.28
C GLY A 37 40.59 0.21 6.39
N VAL A 38 39.55 0.81 5.80
CA VAL A 38 39.68 2.05 5.00
C VAL A 38 40.20 3.21 5.83
N ILE A 39 39.76 3.37 7.08
CA ILE A 39 40.24 4.43 7.97
C ILE A 39 41.73 4.24 8.30
N ILE A 40 42.13 3.02 8.69
CA ILE A 40 43.54 2.71 8.97
C ILE A 40 44.40 2.94 7.73
N LEU A 41 44.00 2.38 6.58
CA LEU A 41 44.73 2.53 5.33
C LEU A 41 44.88 4.01 4.94
N GLY A 42 43.82 4.81 5.12
CA GLY A 42 43.88 6.25 4.88
C GLY A 42 44.88 6.97 5.77
N ASN A 43 44.96 6.58 7.05
CA ASN A 43 45.97 7.14 7.96
C ASN A 43 47.39 6.72 7.58
N LEU A 44 47.60 5.46 7.20
CA LEU A 44 48.90 4.95 6.75
C LEU A 44 49.37 5.65 5.47
N LEU A 45 48.48 5.84 4.49
CA LEU A 45 48.80 6.57 3.26
C LEU A 45 49.14 8.04 3.51
N LYS A 46 48.48 8.69 4.49
CA LYS A 46 48.77 10.09 4.86
C LYS A 46 50.09 10.29 5.60
N GLN A 47 50.49 9.32 6.42
CA GLN A 47 51.72 9.38 7.22
C GLN A 47 52.97 9.02 6.42
N MET A 48 52.82 8.63 5.15
CA MET A 48 53.93 8.24 4.31
C MET A 48 54.73 9.47 3.86
N THR A 49 56.00 9.51 4.25
CA THR A 49 56.93 10.63 3.98
C THR A 49 57.81 10.42 2.75
N MET A 50 57.73 9.25 2.12
CA MET A 50 58.49 8.88 0.92
C MET A 50 57.57 8.84 -0.31
N THR A 51 58.13 9.09 -1.50
CA THR A 51 57.40 8.99 -2.77
C THR A 51 56.89 7.56 -2.96
N PRO A 52 55.56 7.34 -3.04
CA PRO A 52 55.01 6.00 -3.17
C PRO A 52 55.42 5.36 -4.50
N GLY A 53 56.17 4.25 -4.46
CA GLY A 53 56.53 3.48 -5.64
C GLY A 53 55.56 2.31 -5.91
N GLY A 54 55.32 1.99 -7.19
CA GLY A 54 54.62 0.76 -7.60
C GLY A 54 53.22 0.58 -6.99
N LEU A 55 53.03 -0.51 -6.25
CA LEU A 55 51.75 -0.92 -5.65
C LEU A 55 51.13 0.13 -4.72
N ILE A 56 51.96 0.91 -4.02
CA ILE A 56 51.46 1.91 -3.06
C ILE A 56 50.82 3.10 -3.82
N SER A 57 51.42 3.52 -4.93
CA SER A 57 50.83 4.56 -5.79
C SER A 57 49.50 4.08 -6.38
N PHE A 58 49.41 2.81 -6.78
CA PHE A 58 48.16 2.22 -7.27
C PHE A 58 47.08 2.20 -6.19
N ALA A 59 47.42 1.76 -4.97
CA ALA A 59 46.49 1.76 -3.84
C ALA A 59 46.02 3.19 -3.51
N ALA A 60 46.92 4.18 -3.50
CA ALA A 60 46.58 5.57 -3.27
C ALA A 60 45.63 6.14 -4.34
N GLN A 61 45.82 5.76 -5.61
CA GLN A 61 44.96 6.17 -6.71
C GLN A 61 43.55 5.57 -6.63
N LEU A 62 43.42 4.31 -6.17
CA LEU A 62 42.12 3.65 -5.98
C LEU A 62 41.45 3.98 -4.65
N PHE A 63 42.20 4.51 -3.67
CA PHE A 63 41.71 4.76 -2.33
C PHE A 63 40.44 5.63 -2.28
N PRO A 64 40.30 6.73 -3.04
CA PRO A 64 39.06 7.51 -3.05
C PRO A 64 37.83 6.69 -3.48
N LEU A 65 37.99 5.80 -4.46
CA LEU A 65 36.90 4.91 -4.90
C LEU A 65 36.51 3.94 -3.78
N LEU A 66 37.51 3.39 -3.08
CA LEU A 66 37.29 2.52 -1.92
C LEU A 66 36.57 3.26 -0.78
N GLN A 67 36.89 4.53 -0.53
CA GLN A 67 36.19 5.36 0.45
C GLN A 67 34.73 5.60 0.08
N ILE A 68 34.45 5.93 -1.19
CA ILE A 68 33.08 6.11 -1.68
C ILE A 68 32.30 4.81 -1.51
N TYR A 69 32.89 3.67 -1.84
CA TYR A 69 32.26 2.37 -1.67
C TYR A 69 31.95 2.07 -0.20
N ALA A 70 32.94 2.17 0.69
CA ALA A 70 32.76 1.89 2.11
C ALA A 70 31.74 2.83 2.77
N GLY A 71 31.72 4.12 2.39
CA GLY A 71 30.71 5.07 2.84
C GLY A 71 29.31 4.74 2.31
N SER A 72 29.20 4.44 1.02
CA SER A 72 27.92 4.13 0.37
C SER A 72 27.28 2.85 0.89
N PHE A 73 28.11 1.86 1.27
CA PHE A 73 27.67 0.60 1.88
C PHE A 73 26.78 0.84 3.13
N PHE A 74 27.03 1.91 3.88
CA PHE A 74 26.20 2.28 5.04
C PHE A 74 25.19 3.39 4.73
N ALA A 75 25.57 4.36 3.92
CA ALA A 75 24.73 5.50 3.61
C ALA A 75 23.44 5.09 2.87
N ILE A 76 23.54 4.18 1.89
CA ILE A 76 22.38 3.75 1.11
C ILE A 76 21.36 2.98 1.98
N PRO A 77 21.76 1.94 2.75
CA PRO A 77 20.83 1.25 3.65
C PRO A 77 20.23 2.19 4.71
N LEU A 78 21.02 3.12 5.26
CA LEU A 78 20.53 4.09 6.24
C LEU A 78 19.46 5.02 5.64
N PHE A 79 19.70 5.52 4.44
CA PHE A 79 18.73 6.36 3.73
C PHE A 79 17.44 5.59 3.43
N ARG A 80 17.56 4.35 2.94
CA ARG A 80 16.41 3.44 2.74
C ARG A 80 15.63 3.24 4.04
N TRP A 81 16.32 3.04 5.16
CA TRP A 81 15.69 2.85 6.47
C TRP A 81 14.85 4.06 6.87
N LEU A 82 15.35 5.28 6.66
CA LEU A 82 14.60 6.51 6.94
C LEU A 82 13.31 6.61 6.10
N LEU A 83 13.40 6.33 4.80
CA LEU A 83 12.23 6.34 3.92
C LEU A 83 11.21 5.28 4.33
N LEU A 84 11.65 4.05 4.57
CA LEU A 84 10.78 2.95 5.01
C LEU A 84 10.11 3.25 6.35
N ARG A 85 10.83 3.87 7.29
CA ARG A 85 10.25 4.29 8.58
C ARG A 85 9.09 5.27 8.37
N LYS A 86 9.24 6.24 7.47
CA LYS A 86 8.16 7.18 7.11
C LYS A 86 6.98 6.43 6.49
N THR A 87 7.23 5.60 5.48
CA THR A 87 6.19 4.82 4.80
C THR A 87 5.42 3.91 5.75
N ASN A 88 6.12 3.20 6.65
CA ASN A 88 5.49 2.29 7.60
C ASN A 88 4.67 3.03 8.66
N ASN A 89 5.09 4.24 9.07
CA ASN A 89 4.27 5.09 9.93
C ASN A 89 2.98 5.53 9.21
N ASP A 90 3.04 5.81 7.91
CA ASP A 90 1.89 6.20 7.11
C ASP A 90 0.93 5.02 6.91
N ILE A 91 1.45 3.81 6.73
CA ILE A 91 0.68 2.56 6.71
C ILE A 91 -0.01 2.35 8.06
N ALA A 92 0.71 2.48 9.17
CA ALA A 92 0.15 2.31 10.51
C ALA A 92 -1.01 3.28 10.78
N ARG A 93 -0.90 4.55 10.36
CA ARG A 93 -2.00 5.53 10.49
C ARG A 93 -3.23 5.12 9.69
N ARG A 94 -3.05 4.61 8.46
CA ARG A 94 -4.17 4.14 7.62
C ARG A 94 -4.81 2.86 8.18
N ASN A 95 -4.01 1.91 8.68
CA ASN A 95 -4.55 0.71 9.32
C ASN A 95 -5.36 1.04 10.56
N LYS A 96 -4.87 1.95 11.41
CA LYS A 96 -5.63 2.42 12.57
C LYS A 96 -6.98 3.03 12.17
N ALA A 97 -7.00 3.88 11.14
CA ALA A 97 -8.26 4.43 10.64
C ALA A 97 -9.20 3.35 10.10
N ARG A 98 -8.70 2.35 9.36
CA ARG A 98 -9.50 1.22 8.87
C ARG A 98 -10.06 0.37 10.01
N GLU A 99 -9.27 0.15 11.05
CA GLU A 99 -9.69 -0.56 12.25
C GLU A 99 -10.81 0.18 12.98
N GLU A 100 -10.65 1.48 13.24
CA GLU A 100 -11.66 2.32 13.88
C GLU A 100 -12.99 2.27 13.12
N ARG A 101 -12.95 2.39 11.78
CA ARG A 101 -14.14 2.27 10.93
C ARG A 101 -14.78 0.89 10.98
N ALA A 102 -13.99 -0.17 11.03
CA ALA A 102 -14.54 -1.51 11.15
C ALA A 102 -15.18 -1.75 12.53
N GLN A 103 -14.63 -1.15 13.59
CA GLN A 103 -15.25 -1.18 14.91
C GLN A 103 -16.60 -0.43 14.91
N GLU A 104 -16.69 0.74 14.27
CA GLU A 104 -17.96 1.47 14.09
C GLU A 104 -19.04 0.62 13.38
N LEU A 105 -18.64 -0.24 12.44
CA LEU A 105 -19.55 -1.14 11.72
C LEU A 105 -20.04 -2.33 12.55
N LEU A 106 -19.30 -2.75 13.59
CA LEU A 106 -19.71 -3.85 14.47
C LEU A 106 -20.85 -3.42 15.42
N SER A 107 -20.88 -2.16 15.83
CA SER A 107 -21.94 -1.57 16.65
C SER A 107 -22.46 -0.26 16.03
N PRO A 108 -23.18 -0.34 14.89
CA PRO A 108 -23.54 0.84 14.12
C PRO A 108 -24.61 1.66 14.83
N GLU A 109 -24.38 2.96 14.87
CA GLU A 109 -25.34 3.99 15.28
C GLU A 109 -26.65 3.84 14.46
N PRO A 110 -27.85 4.12 15.01
CA PRO A 110 -29.12 3.88 14.31
C PRO A 110 -29.21 4.51 12.92
N SER A 111 -28.60 5.68 12.75
CA SER A 111 -28.49 6.39 11.46
C SER A 111 -27.66 5.59 10.43
N LEU A 112 -26.49 5.11 10.83
CA LEU A 112 -25.60 4.29 10.01
C LEU A 112 -26.23 2.94 9.67
N ARG A 113 -26.88 2.30 10.66
CA ARG A 113 -27.60 1.04 10.46
C ARG A 113 -28.67 1.16 9.37
N ARG A 114 -29.45 2.25 9.38
CA ARG A 114 -30.47 2.52 8.35
C ARG A 114 -29.84 2.69 6.96
N LYS A 115 -28.72 3.41 6.86
CA LYS A 115 -28.00 3.59 5.60
C LYS A 115 -27.46 2.27 5.05
N LEU A 116 -26.92 1.40 5.91
CA LEU A 116 -26.44 0.07 5.52
C LEU A 116 -27.57 -0.84 5.03
N LEU A 117 -28.71 -0.84 5.71
CA LEU A 117 -29.89 -1.61 5.28
C LEU A 117 -30.41 -1.10 3.93
N SER A 118 -30.57 0.21 3.77
CA SER A 118 -30.99 0.81 2.50
C SER A 118 -30.01 0.49 1.37
N ALA A 119 -28.70 0.59 1.62
CA ALA A 119 -27.68 0.22 0.63
C ALA A 119 -27.73 -1.26 0.27
N ARG A 120 -27.97 -2.16 1.24
CA ARG A 120 -28.15 -3.59 1.00
C ARG A 120 -29.37 -3.86 0.12
N ASP A 121 -30.49 -3.22 0.42
CA ASP A 121 -31.74 -3.39 -0.33
C ASP A 121 -31.59 -2.82 -1.77
N MET A 122 -30.84 -1.73 -1.95
CA MET A 122 -30.47 -1.19 -3.27
C MET A 122 -29.44 -2.05 -4.01
N ALA A 123 -28.55 -2.74 -3.28
CA ALA A 123 -27.57 -3.66 -3.84
C ALA A 123 -28.19 -4.99 -4.27
N GLN A 124 -29.44 -5.29 -3.88
CA GLN A 124 -30.20 -6.35 -4.52
C GLN A 124 -30.61 -5.85 -5.91
N TRP A 125 -29.88 -6.31 -6.92
CA TRP A 125 -30.11 -5.90 -8.31
C TRP A 125 -31.54 -6.21 -8.73
N LYS A 126 -32.28 -5.18 -9.14
CA LYS A 126 -33.49 -5.35 -9.93
C LYS A 126 -33.07 -5.43 -11.40
N VAL A 127 -32.98 -6.63 -11.95
CA VAL A 127 -32.77 -6.84 -13.38
C VAL A 127 -34.05 -6.40 -14.10
N ILE A 128 -34.01 -5.23 -14.75
CA ILE A 128 -35.12 -4.76 -15.57
C ILE A 128 -35.07 -5.52 -16.90
N THR A 129 -36.03 -6.39 -17.14
CA THR A 129 -36.16 -7.13 -18.39
C THR A 129 -36.86 -6.29 -19.46
N PRO A 130 -36.66 -6.55 -20.78
CA PRO A 130 -37.31 -5.78 -21.85
C PRO A 130 -38.85 -5.73 -21.76
N GLY A 131 -39.49 -6.72 -21.12
CA GLY A 131 -40.93 -6.73 -20.86
C GLY A 131 -41.39 -5.77 -19.75
N GLU A 132 -40.47 -5.25 -18.95
CA GLU A 132 -40.73 -4.28 -17.88
C GLU A 132 -40.40 -2.84 -18.30
N ILE A 133 -39.85 -2.66 -19.51
CA ILE A 133 -39.48 -1.37 -20.08
C ILE A 133 -40.65 -0.84 -20.90
N VAL A 134 -41.28 0.24 -20.41
CA VAL A 134 -42.40 0.91 -21.07
C VAL A 134 -41.94 1.79 -22.24
N TYR A 135 -40.77 2.43 -22.10
CA TYR A 135 -40.20 3.31 -23.13
C TYR A 135 -38.94 2.69 -23.70
N THR A 136 -38.97 2.29 -24.97
CA THR A 136 -37.81 1.73 -25.67
C THR A 136 -37.82 2.14 -27.13
N THR A 137 -36.64 2.27 -27.73
CA THR A 137 -36.48 2.57 -29.16
C THR A 137 -36.77 1.36 -30.05
N GLU A 138 -36.88 0.16 -29.47
CA GLU A 138 -37.12 -1.10 -30.20
C GLU A 138 -38.60 -1.37 -30.48
N LYS A 139 -39.53 -0.74 -29.73
CA LYS A 139 -40.98 -0.93 -29.89
C LYS A 139 -41.59 0.22 -30.68
N ASP A 140 -42.68 -0.05 -31.40
CA ASP A 140 -43.42 0.98 -32.12
C ASP A 140 -44.09 1.99 -31.16
N LEU A 141 -44.27 3.23 -31.62
CA LEU A 141 -44.83 4.33 -30.82
C LEU A 141 -46.30 4.10 -30.44
N LEU A 142 -47.07 3.35 -31.24
CA LEU A 142 -48.48 3.07 -30.93
C LEU A 142 -48.61 2.03 -29.81
N ASP A 143 -47.77 0.99 -29.84
CA ASP A 143 -47.73 -0.07 -28.81
C ASP A 143 -47.28 0.50 -27.46
N GLN A 144 -46.26 1.36 -27.46
CA GLN A 144 -45.80 2.05 -26.25
C GLN A 144 -46.91 2.88 -25.59
N LYS A 145 -47.74 3.61 -26.37
CA LYS A 145 -48.86 4.40 -25.83
C LYS A 145 -49.94 3.55 -25.15
N TYR A 146 -50.12 2.31 -25.59
CA TYR A 146 -51.04 1.39 -24.94
C TYR A 146 -50.46 0.89 -23.61
N GLU A 147 -49.22 0.39 -23.61
CA GLU A 147 -48.52 -0.10 -22.41
C GLU A 147 -48.40 0.99 -21.33
N VAL A 148 -48.14 2.24 -21.70
CA VAL A 148 -48.11 3.39 -20.76
C VAL A 148 -49.44 3.53 -20.01
N ARG A 149 -50.57 3.51 -20.73
CA ARG A 149 -51.89 3.70 -20.11
C ARG A 149 -52.26 2.54 -19.18
N GLU A 150 -51.87 1.32 -19.54
CA GLU A 150 -52.08 0.16 -18.69
C GLU A 150 -51.19 0.21 -17.44
N TRP A 151 -49.92 0.58 -17.59
CA TRP A 151 -49.00 0.79 -16.49
C TRP A 151 -49.51 1.86 -15.51
N GLU A 152 -49.98 3.00 -16.02
CA GLU A 152 -50.48 4.11 -15.22
C GLU A 152 -51.77 3.73 -14.46
N ARG A 153 -52.62 2.88 -15.06
CA ARG A 153 -53.78 2.29 -14.38
C ARG A 153 -53.35 1.36 -13.24
N ARG A 154 -52.33 0.52 -13.45
CA ARG A 154 -51.78 -0.37 -12.42
C ARG A 154 -51.11 0.42 -11.29
N PHE A 155 -50.38 1.48 -11.63
CA PHE A 155 -49.71 2.37 -10.67
C PHE A 155 -50.71 3.06 -9.74
N LYS A 156 -51.78 3.66 -10.30
CA LYS A 156 -52.83 4.31 -9.50
C LYS A 156 -53.55 3.36 -8.55
N LYS A 157 -53.71 2.09 -8.94
CA LYS A 157 -54.32 1.06 -8.09
C LYS A 157 -53.41 0.68 -6.90
N LEU A 158 -52.10 0.74 -7.08
CA LEU A 158 -51.11 0.49 -6.01
C LEU A 158 -50.95 1.68 -5.06
N GLU A 159 -51.25 2.91 -5.49
CA GLU A 159 -51.30 4.09 -4.61
C GLU A 159 -52.58 4.17 -3.77
N SER A 160 -53.65 3.49 -4.20
CA SER A 160 -54.94 3.49 -3.50
C SER A 160 -55.08 2.40 -2.43
N ASP A 161 -54.16 1.44 -2.40
CA ASP A 161 -54.05 0.35 -1.41
C ASP A 161 -52.96 0.68 -0.36
#